data_AF-Q0UWI0-F1
#
_entry.id   AF-Q0UWI0-F1
#
_cell.length_a   1.000
_cell.length_b   1.000
_cell.length_c   1.000
_cell.angle_alpha   90.00
_cell.angle_beta   90.00
_cell.angle_gamma   90.00
#
_symmetry.space_group_name_H-M   'P 1'
#
loop_
_entity.id
_entity.type
_entity.pdbx_description
1 polymer ?
#
loop_
_entity_poly.entity_id
_entity_poly.type
_entity_poly.pdbx_seq_one_letter_code
_entity_poly.pdbx_strand_id
1 'polypeptide(L)'
;MGVQKKTRKKKNQMAGEIEAEKKKQESQAKREIASNEELTPTSPQVSSALFFQANTALGPPYSVLVDTNFLSHTVHAKLELDKALMDLLYAKATPIITTCVMAELEKLGPKYRIALRIARDERWERLKCDHKGTYADDCIVERVMKHRIYVVATNDRDLKRRIRKIPGVPIVSVAKGKYVIERLQHAQHQQQQVERFYKPLKPSSRAVNPPTPIKTPAALLLLWLFFFESVEYLLLDFDLRRRLSFPLSESDVVKSSSYLDFTFGFRYVCLSGDCGTWRLCG
;
A
#
# COMPACT_ATOMS: atom_id res chain seq x y z
N MET A 1 -79.06 40.10 -41.43
CA MET A 1 -77.87 39.58 -40.73
C MET A 1 -78.25 39.22 -39.30
N GLY A 2 -77.94 38.01 -38.85
CA GLY A 2 -78.16 37.58 -37.46
C GLY A 2 -77.32 36.36 -37.12
N VAL A 3 -76.02 36.56 -36.87
CA VAL A 3 -75.08 35.49 -36.51
C VAL A 3 -75.38 35.01 -35.08
N GLN A 4 -75.70 33.72 -34.90
CA GLN A 4 -75.89 33.13 -33.58
C GLN A 4 -74.60 33.22 -32.74
N LYS A 5 -74.68 33.82 -31.55
CA LYS A 5 -73.56 33.89 -30.60
C LYS A 5 -73.34 32.51 -29.96
N LYS A 6 -72.13 31.96 -30.11
CA LYS A 6 -71.71 30.72 -29.42
C LYS A 6 -71.68 30.95 -27.91
N THR A 7 -72.48 30.19 -27.16
CA THR A 7 -72.45 30.17 -25.69
C THR A 7 -71.16 29.52 -25.19
N ARG A 8 -70.32 30.30 -24.49
CA ARG A 8 -69.09 29.80 -23.85
C ARG A 8 -69.45 28.97 -22.62
N LYS A 9 -69.13 27.66 -22.63
CA LYS A 9 -69.16 26.82 -21.43
C LYS A 9 -68.03 27.26 -20.48
N LYS A 10 -68.37 27.66 -19.25
CA LYS A 10 -67.39 27.94 -18.19
C LYS A 10 -66.76 26.61 -17.74
N LYS A 11 -65.42 26.54 -17.72
CA LYS A 11 -64.68 25.40 -17.15
C LYS A 11 -64.84 25.44 -15.62
N ASN A 12 -65.24 24.33 -15.00
CA ASN A 12 -65.37 24.22 -13.55
C ASN A 12 -63.98 24.18 -12.90
N GLN A 13 -63.48 25.35 -12.48
CA GLN A 13 -62.18 25.52 -11.82
C GLN A 13 -62.10 24.75 -10.49
N MET A 14 -63.22 24.64 -9.76
CA MET A 14 -63.32 23.91 -8.49
C MET A 14 -62.93 22.42 -8.60
N ALA A 15 -63.17 21.76 -9.74
CA ALA A 15 -62.82 20.35 -9.88
C ALA A 15 -61.29 20.13 -9.92
N GLY A 16 -60.54 21.08 -10.49
CA GLY A 16 -59.08 21.02 -10.53
C GLY A 16 -58.43 21.33 -9.18
N GLU A 17 -59.04 22.22 -8.39
CA GLU A 17 -58.58 22.57 -7.04
C GLU A 17 -58.75 21.39 -6.07
N ILE A 18 -59.89 20.71 -6.11
CA ILE A 18 -60.17 19.51 -5.30
C ILE A 18 -59.18 18.37 -5.64
N GLU A 19 -58.84 18.19 -6.91
CA GLU A 19 -57.88 17.15 -7.33
C GLU A 19 -56.45 17.49 -6.89
N ALA A 20 -56.08 18.77 -6.88
CA ALA A 20 -54.79 19.23 -6.39
C ALA A 20 -54.66 19.07 -4.87
N GLU A 21 -55.72 19.32 -4.10
CA GLU A 21 -55.76 19.10 -2.65
C GLU A 21 -55.68 17.61 -2.30
N LYS A 22 -56.38 16.74 -3.03
CA LYS A 22 -56.27 15.28 -2.85
C LYS A 22 -54.84 14.78 -3.08
N LYS A 23 -54.16 15.24 -4.12
CA LYS A 23 -52.75 14.89 -4.40
C LYS A 23 -51.81 15.39 -3.30
N LYS A 24 -52.06 16.57 -2.73
CA LYS A 24 -51.29 17.10 -1.59
C LYS A 24 -51.49 16.25 -0.34
N GLN A 25 -52.73 15.90 -0.01
CA GLN A 25 -53.06 15.06 1.14
C GLN A 25 -52.49 13.64 0.99
N GLU A 26 -52.58 13.03 -0.18
CA GLU A 26 -51.94 11.73 -0.45
C GLU A 26 -50.42 11.78 -0.31
N SER A 27 -49.79 12.88 -0.74
CA SER A 27 -48.34 13.04 -0.58
C SER A 27 -47.92 13.25 0.87
N GLN A 28 -48.76 13.91 1.69
CA GLN A 28 -48.55 14.09 3.12
C GLN A 28 -48.77 12.77 3.87
N ALA A 29 -49.86 12.06 3.59
CA ALA A 29 -50.15 10.75 4.17
C ALA A 29 -49.03 9.73 3.85
N LYS A 30 -48.51 9.71 2.62
CA LYS A 30 -47.36 8.85 2.26
C LYS A 30 -46.08 9.22 3.02
N ARG A 31 -45.84 10.51 3.28
CA ARG A 31 -44.69 10.97 4.10
C ARG A 31 -44.86 10.63 5.57
N GLU A 32 -46.07 10.74 6.10
CA GLU A 32 -46.40 10.39 7.48
C GLU A 32 -46.26 8.88 7.71
N ILE A 33 -46.77 8.05 6.79
CA ILE A 33 -46.60 6.59 6.84
C ILE A 33 -45.11 6.21 6.77
N ALA A 34 -44.34 6.81 5.86
CA ALA A 34 -42.90 6.58 5.75
C ALA A 34 -42.14 7.01 7.01
N SER A 35 -42.51 8.15 7.62
CA SER A 35 -41.91 8.60 8.87
C SER A 35 -42.25 7.70 10.06
N ASN A 36 -43.42 7.04 10.04
CA ASN A 36 -43.84 6.13 11.10
C ASN A 36 -43.19 4.74 10.99
N GLU A 37 -42.88 4.29 9.77
CA GLU A 37 -42.01 3.11 9.57
C GLU A 37 -40.56 3.38 10.02
N GLU A 38 -40.04 4.59 9.79
CA GLU A 38 -38.73 5.04 10.31
C GLU A 38 -38.68 5.17 11.84
N LEU A 39 -39.82 5.31 12.53
CA LEU A 39 -39.89 5.49 13.99
C LEU A 39 -39.65 4.20 14.79
N THR A 40 -39.41 3.05 14.15
CA THR A 40 -38.92 1.87 14.86
C THR A 40 -37.50 2.10 15.38
N PRO A 41 -37.25 2.11 16.71
CA PRO A 41 -35.93 2.37 17.26
C PRO A 41 -35.02 1.17 16.99
N THR A 42 -34.42 1.15 15.80
CA THR A 42 -33.44 0.15 15.41
C THR A 42 -32.12 0.49 16.08
N SER A 43 -31.92 0.03 17.32
CA SER A 43 -30.62 0.16 17.98
C SER A 43 -29.59 -0.68 17.21
N PRO A 44 -28.58 -0.06 16.57
CA PRO A 44 -27.62 -0.80 15.78
C PRO A 44 -26.79 -1.70 16.72
N GLN A 45 -26.86 -3.01 16.52
CA GLN A 45 -26.03 -3.95 17.26
C GLN A 45 -24.55 -3.70 16.95
N VAL A 46 -23.73 -3.61 18.00
CA VAL A 46 -22.27 -3.50 17.84
C VAL A 46 -21.74 -4.84 17.31
N SER A 47 -20.76 -4.80 16.39
CA SER A 47 -20.23 -6.05 15.82
C SER A 47 -19.45 -6.84 16.87
N SER A 48 -19.63 -8.15 16.84
CA SER A 48 -18.84 -9.12 17.61
C SER A 48 -17.32 -9.01 17.40
N ALA A 49 -16.87 -8.51 16.24
CA ALA A 49 -15.45 -8.33 15.91
C ALA A 49 -14.74 -7.23 16.73
N LEU A 50 -15.49 -6.39 17.44
CA LEU A 50 -14.91 -5.32 18.26
C LEU A 50 -14.78 -5.78 19.71
N PHE A 51 -13.54 -5.85 20.20
CA PHE A 51 -13.25 -5.90 21.63
C PHE A 51 -12.99 -4.47 22.11
N PHE A 52 -14.00 -3.86 22.72
CA PHE A 52 -14.05 -2.43 23.02
C PHE A 52 -13.85 -1.56 21.75
N GLN A 53 -12.62 -1.09 21.52
CA GLN A 53 -12.24 -0.27 20.36
C GLN A 53 -11.25 -0.97 19.43
N ALA A 54 -10.71 -2.11 19.85
CA ALA A 54 -9.78 -2.92 19.08
C ALA A 54 -10.57 -3.86 18.18
N ASN A 55 -10.20 -3.91 16.90
CA ASN A 55 -10.81 -4.82 15.94
C ASN A 55 -9.92 -6.06 15.81
N THR A 56 -10.43 -7.20 16.28
CA THR A 56 -9.69 -8.47 16.24
C THR A 56 -9.84 -9.20 14.90
N ALA A 57 -10.76 -8.77 14.05
CA ALA A 57 -11.00 -9.40 12.74
C ALA A 57 -10.05 -8.92 11.63
N LEU A 58 -9.21 -7.91 11.90
CA LEU A 58 -8.22 -7.41 10.95
C LEU A 58 -6.98 -8.33 10.96
N GLY A 59 -6.94 -9.25 10.01
CA GLY A 59 -5.78 -10.12 9.76
C GLY A 59 -5.24 -9.98 8.33
N PRO A 60 -4.01 -10.44 8.07
CA PRO A 60 -3.52 -10.63 6.71
C PRO A 60 -4.39 -11.66 5.95
N PRO A 61 -4.74 -11.44 4.67
CA PRO A 61 -4.42 -10.31 3.81
C PRO A 61 -5.27 -9.05 4.08
N TYR A 62 -4.64 -7.88 4.10
CA TYR A 62 -5.34 -6.62 4.36
C TYR A 62 -6.04 -6.08 3.11
N SER A 63 -7.33 -5.82 3.23
CA SER A 63 -8.14 -5.15 2.21
C SER A 63 -8.12 -3.64 2.40
N VAL A 64 -7.54 -2.90 1.46
CA VAL A 64 -7.35 -1.44 1.58
C VAL A 64 -8.26 -0.70 0.61
N LEU A 65 -9.25 0.02 1.12
CA LEU A 65 -10.10 0.91 0.31
C LEU A 65 -9.33 2.16 -0.07
N VAL A 66 -9.20 2.41 -1.37
CA VAL A 66 -8.43 3.54 -1.90
C VAL A 66 -9.33 4.68 -2.34
N ASP A 67 -8.97 5.89 -1.93
CA ASP A 67 -9.64 7.15 -2.27
C ASP A 67 -8.94 7.89 -3.46
N THR A 68 -9.67 8.76 -4.17
CA THR A 68 -9.17 9.52 -5.34
C THR A 68 -8.00 10.42 -4.97
N ASN A 69 -8.16 11.18 -3.88
CA ASN A 69 -7.15 12.10 -3.37
C ASN A 69 -5.89 11.34 -2.97
N PHE A 70 -6.04 10.18 -2.33
CA PHE A 70 -4.90 9.34 -1.98
C PHE A 70 -4.11 8.94 -3.22
N LEU A 71 -4.78 8.39 -4.24
CA LEU A 71 -4.17 8.02 -5.53
C LEU A 71 -3.44 9.19 -6.21
N SER A 72 -3.97 10.41 -6.14
CA SER A 72 -3.26 11.57 -6.68
C SER A 72 -1.96 11.84 -5.93
N HIS A 73 -1.99 11.78 -4.59
CA HIS A 73 -0.82 12.03 -3.75
C HIS A 73 0.23 10.92 -3.88
N THR A 74 -0.16 9.66 -4.09
CA THR A 74 0.80 8.57 -4.33
C THR A 74 1.55 8.78 -5.65
N VAL A 75 0.85 9.18 -6.70
CA VAL A 75 1.46 9.51 -8.01
C VAL A 75 2.41 10.71 -7.87
N HIS A 76 2.01 11.76 -7.15
CA HIS A 76 2.89 12.92 -6.91
C HIS A 76 4.13 12.55 -6.10
N ALA A 77 3.99 11.66 -5.12
CA ALA A 77 5.10 11.15 -4.31
C ALA A 77 5.95 10.09 -5.03
N LYS A 78 5.56 9.66 -6.24
CA LYS A 78 6.22 8.60 -7.02
C LYS A 78 6.30 7.27 -6.26
N LEU A 79 5.26 6.94 -5.51
CA LEU A 79 5.18 5.70 -4.75
C LEU A 79 4.39 4.65 -5.52
N GLU A 80 4.93 3.44 -5.58
CA GLU A 80 4.20 2.27 -6.05
C GLU A 80 3.26 1.78 -4.96
N LEU A 81 1.95 1.75 -5.24
CA LEU A 81 0.91 1.47 -4.23
C LEU A 81 1.11 0.12 -3.55
N ASP A 82 1.29 -0.95 -4.32
CA ASP A 82 1.42 -2.31 -3.79
C ASP A 82 2.64 -2.45 -2.88
N LYS A 83 3.82 -2.01 -3.34
CA LYS A 83 5.08 -2.08 -2.58
C LYS A 83 4.99 -1.25 -1.30
N ALA A 84 4.54 0.00 -1.40
CA ALA A 84 4.48 0.89 -0.25
C ALA A 84 3.43 0.45 0.78
N LEU A 85 2.35 -0.23 0.38
CA LEU A 85 1.40 -0.84 1.31
C LEU A 85 1.99 -2.07 2.01
N MET A 86 2.74 -2.92 1.30
CA MET A 86 3.44 -4.05 1.89
C MET A 86 4.50 -3.60 2.90
N ASP A 87 5.27 -2.55 2.57
CA ASP A 87 6.28 -1.97 3.47
C ASP A 87 5.66 -1.37 4.74
N LEU A 88 4.44 -0.83 4.64
CA LEU A 88 3.72 -0.24 5.77
C LEU A 88 3.16 -1.29 6.73
N LEU A 89 2.48 -2.29 6.17
CA LEU A 89 1.69 -3.28 6.92
C LEU A 89 2.49 -4.56 7.23
N TYR A 90 3.67 -4.73 6.63
CA TYR A 90 4.51 -5.93 6.71
C TYR A 90 3.77 -7.23 6.35
N ALA A 91 2.73 -7.11 5.53
CA ALA A 91 1.85 -8.20 5.15
C ALA A 91 1.29 -7.94 3.75
N LYS A 92 0.73 -8.99 3.13
CA LYS A 92 0.06 -8.87 1.84
C LYS A 92 -1.15 -7.93 1.97
N ALA A 93 -1.17 -6.88 1.17
CA ALA A 93 -2.25 -5.92 1.11
C ALA A 93 -2.84 -5.88 -0.30
N THR A 94 -4.15 -6.01 -0.42
CA THR A 94 -4.90 -5.88 -1.67
C THR A 94 -5.58 -4.51 -1.70
N PRO A 95 -5.15 -3.60 -2.60
CA PRO A 95 -5.87 -2.35 -2.80
C PRO A 95 -7.20 -2.64 -3.53
N ILE A 96 -8.26 -2.03 -3.02
CA ILE A 96 -9.63 -2.14 -3.52
C ILE A 96 -10.08 -0.76 -3.95
N ILE A 97 -10.57 -0.67 -5.20
CA ILE A 97 -11.14 0.56 -5.74
C ILE A 97 -12.63 0.37 -5.93
N THR A 98 -13.41 1.32 -5.42
CA THR A 98 -14.87 1.33 -5.62
C THR A 98 -15.23 1.96 -6.96
N THR A 99 -16.36 1.56 -7.53
CA THR A 99 -16.86 2.13 -8.78
C THR A 99 -17.13 3.64 -8.71
N CYS A 100 -17.42 4.18 -7.53
CA CYS A 100 -17.64 5.62 -7.31
C CYS A 100 -16.32 6.40 -7.39
N VAL A 101 -15.26 5.91 -6.73
CA VAL A 101 -13.91 6.50 -6.79
C VAL A 101 -13.40 6.49 -8.23
N MET A 102 -13.66 5.40 -8.97
CA MET A 102 -13.33 5.33 -10.39
C MET A 102 -14.07 6.39 -11.22
N ALA A 103 -15.37 6.56 -11.00
CA ALA A 103 -16.17 7.58 -11.68
C ALA A 103 -15.72 9.01 -11.32
N GLU A 104 -15.26 9.24 -10.10
CA GLU A 104 -14.72 10.54 -9.68
C GLU A 104 -13.36 10.83 -10.35
N LEU A 105 -12.46 9.85 -10.46
CA LEU A 105 -11.21 10.00 -11.21
C LEU A 105 -11.44 10.34 -12.69
N GLU A 106 -12.49 9.78 -13.31
CA GLU A 106 -12.84 10.10 -14.70
C GLU A 106 -13.37 11.54 -14.85
N LYS A 107 -14.09 12.06 -13.85
CA LYS A 107 -14.58 13.45 -13.84
C LYS A 107 -13.48 14.49 -13.66
N LEU A 108 -12.43 14.17 -12.89
CA LEU A 108 -11.30 15.09 -12.64
C LEU A 108 -10.46 15.37 -13.90
N GLY A 109 -10.66 14.63 -14.98
CA GLY A 109 -10.18 14.95 -16.32
C GLY A 109 -8.70 14.58 -16.59
N PRO A 110 -8.06 15.20 -17.59
CA PRO A 110 -6.80 14.71 -18.14
C PRO A 110 -5.60 14.83 -17.19
N LYS A 111 -5.67 15.72 -16.18
CA LYS A 111 -4.61 15.92 -15.19
C LYS A 111 -4.30 14.65 -14.39
N TYR A 112 -5.31 13.82 -14.15
CA TYR A 112 -5.21 12.60 -13.37
C TYR A 112 -5.14 11.33 -14.24
N ARG A 113 -4.79 11.45 -15.53
CA ARG A 113 -4.68 10.29 -16.45
C ARG A 113 -3.72 9.20 -15.96
N ILE A 114 -2.64 9.59 -15.30
CA ILE A 114 -1.67 8.62 -14.75
C ILE A 114 -2.32 7.82 -13.62
N ALA A 115 -3.01 8.49 -12.69
CA ALA A 115 -3.75 7.84 -11.62
C ALA A 115 -4.88 6.95 -12.17
N LEU A 116 -5.57 7.37 -13.23
CA LEU A 116 -6.61 6.58 -13.89
C LEU A 116 -6.05 5.30 -14.55
N ARG A 117 -4.86 5.36 -15.16
CA ARG A 117 -4.19 4.17 -15.72
C ARG A 117 -3.83 3.18 -14.63
N ILE A 118 -3.22 3.68 -13.55
CA ILE A 118 -2.85 2.89 -12.37
C ILE A 118 -4.10 2.25 -11.74
N ALA A 119 -5.19 3.00 -11.56
CA ALA A 119 -6.48 2.50 -11.07
C ALA A 119 -7.12 1.41 -11.94
N ARG A 120 -6.75 1.32 -13.22
CA ARG A 120 -7.25 0.31 -14.15
C ARG A 120 -6.43 -0.97 -14.18
N ASP A 121 -5.33 -1.06 -13.41
CA ASP A 121 -4.53 -2.27 -13.36
C ASP A 121 -5.35 -3.47 -12.85
N GLU A 122 -5.11 -4.64 -13.45
CA GLU A 122 -5.85 -5.88 -13.17
C GLU A 122 -5.48 -6.51 -11.82
N ARG A 123 -4.33 -6.13 -11.26
CA ARG A 123 -3.85 -6.62 -9.96
C ARG A 123 -4.77 -6.24 -8.80
N TRP A 124 -5.64 -5.25 -9.01
CA TRP A 124 -6.43 -4.61 -7.97
C TRP A 124 -7.87 -5.05 -8.04
N GLU A 125 -8.46 -5.26 -6.87
CA GLU A 125 -9.84 -5.68 -6.77
C GLU A 125 -10.78 -4.50 -7.00
N ARG A 126 -11.73 -4.69 -7.91
CA ARG A 126 -12.75 -3.69 -8.19
C ARG A 126 -14.03 -4.06 -7.49
N LEU A 127 -14.48 -3.14 -6.65
CA LEU A 127 -15.66 -3.35 -5.84
C LEU A 127 -16.83 -2.51 -6.36
N LYS A 128 -17.94 -3.18 -6.67
CA LYS A 128 -19.16 -2.54 -7.19
C LYS A 128 -19.95 -1.92 -6.04
N CYS A 129 -20.43 -0.70 -6.25
CA CYS A 129 -21.30 0.01 -5.31
C CYS A 129 -22.78 -0.13 -5.71
N ASP A 130 -23.65 -0.31 -4.72
CA ASP A 130 -25.10 -0.49 -4.93
C ASP A 130 -25.90 0.82 -4.84
N HIS A 131 -25.24 1.96 -5.01
CA HIS A 131 -25.87 3.27 -4.86
C HIS A 131 -25.83 4.05 -6.18
N LYS A 132 -26.86 4.87 -6.41
CA LYS A 132 -26.96 5.67 -7.62
C LYS A 132 -26.29 7.04 -7.43
N GLY A 133 -25.09 7.21 -8.00
CA GLY A 133 -24.46 8.53 -8.17
C GLY A 133 -24.12 9.31 -6.90
N THR A 134 -23.86 8.64 -5.77
CA THR A 134 -23.45 9.30 -4.53
C THR A 134 -21.97 9.71 -4.55
N TYR A 135 -21.59 10.60 -3.63
CA TYR A 135 -20.20 10.98 -3.40
C TYR A 135 -19.38 9.79 -2.90
N ALA A 136 -18.14 9.66 -3.38
CA ALA A 136 -17.26 8.54 -3.05
C ALA A 136 -16.99 8.44 -1.54
N ASP A 137 -16.84 9.58 -0.87
CA ASP A 137 -16.67 9.66 0.57
C ASP A 137 -17.79 8.96 1.36
N ASP A 138 -19.05 9.23 0.99
CA ASP A 138 -20.21 8.70 1.69
C ASP A 138 -20.32 7.19 1.46
N CYS A 139 -19.98 6.72 0.26
CA CYS A 139 -19.84 5.30 -0.03
C CYS A 139 -18.82 4.63 0.89
N ILE A 140 -17.64 5.24 1.06
CA ILE A 140 -16.56 4.67 1.87
C ILE A 140 -17.00 4.61 3.33
N VAL A 141 -17.60 5.69 3.86
CA VAL A 141 -18.09 5.75 5.25
C VAL A 141 -19.17 4.70 5.48
N GLU A 142 -20.18 4.60 4.61
CA GLU A 142 -21.26 3.63 4.75
C GLU A 142 -20.73 2.19 4.69
N ARG A 143 -19.80 1.91 3.77
CA ARG A 143 -19.20 0.58 3.61
C ARG A 143 -18.40 0.15 4.82
N VAL A 144 -17.57 1.05 5.34
CA VAL A 144 -16.74 0.82 6.53
C VAL A 144 -17.61 0.68 7.78
N MET A 145 -18.73 1.41 7.85
CA MET A 145 -19.68 1.29 8.95
C MET A 145 -20.37 -0.07 8.97
N LYS A 146 -20.75 -0.60 7.78
CA LYS A 146 -21.32 -1.96 7.64
C LYS A 146 -20.28 -3.05 7.88
N HIS A 147 -19.10 -2.93 7.26
CA HIS A 147 -18.04 -3.91 7.32
C HIS A 147 -16.73 -3.28 7.79
N ARG A 148 -16.36 -3.56 9.02
CA ARG A 148 -15.15 -3.03 9.66
C ARG A 148 -13.86 -3.78 9.27
N ILE A 149 -13.86 -4.57 8.20
CA ILE A 149 -12.70 -5.36 7.75
C ILE A 149 -11.71 -4.57 6.89
N TYR A 150 -12.08 -3.36 6.49
CA TYR A 150 -11.30 -2.55 5.56
C TYR A 150 -10.34 -1.61 6.29
N VAL A 151 -9.15 -1.44 5.70
CA VAL A 151 -8.25 -0.32 5.97
C VAL A 151 -8.61 0.79 4.99
N VAL A 152 -8.67 2.05 5.42
CA VAL A 152 -9.01 3.15 4.51
C VAL A 152 -7.77 3.98 4.18
N ALA A 153 -7.43 4.10 2.90
CA ALA A 153 -6.35 4.95 2.42
C ALA A 153 -6.91 6.29 1.92
N THR A 154 -6.81 7.34 2.74
CA THR A 154 -7.25 8.70 2.39
C THR A 154 -6.33 9.77 2.96
N ASN A 155 -6.16 10.85 2.20
CA ASN A 155 -5.47 12.06 2.64
C ASN A 155 -6.42 13.19 3.02
N ASP A 156 -7.72 13.06 2.71
CA ASP A 156 -8.68 14.11 2.98
C ASP A 156 -8.91 14.28 4.49
N ARG A 157 -8.94 15.53 4.94
CA ARG A 157 -9.07 15.88 6.35
C ARG A 157 -10.49 15.60 6.86
N ASP A 158 -11.50 15.83 6.03
CA ASP A 158 -12.91 15.70 6.42
C ASP A 158 -13.34 14.23 6.43
N LEU A 159 -12.95 13.46 5.41
CA LEU A 159 -13.12 12.01 5.42
C LEU A 159 -12.41 11.34 6.60
N LYS A 160 -11.16 11.74 6.90
CA LYS A 160 -10.45 11.27 8.10
C LYS A 160 -11.20 11.61 9.39
N ARG A 161 -11.78 12.81 9.52
CA ARG A 161 -12.57 13.19 10.69
C ARG A 161 -13.82 12.32 10.85
N ARG A 162 -14.49 11.97 9.75
CA ARG A 162 -15.65 11.07 9.74
C ARG A 162 -15.28 9.65 10.15
N ILE A 163 -14.25 9.06 9.53
CA ILE A 163 -13.79 7.70 9.84
C ILE A 163 -13.26 7.62 11.28
N ARG A 164 -12.66 8.70 11.80
CA ARG A 164 -12.20 8.74 13.20
C ARG A 164 -13.30 8.56 14.23
N LYS A 165 -14.57 8.80 13.88
CA LYS A 165 -15.71 8.51 14.77
C LYS A 165 -16.02 7.02 14.86
N ILE A 166 -15.63 6.24 13.85
CA ILE A 166 -15.83 4.80 13.80
C ILE A 166 -14.65 4.11 14.50
N PRO A 167 -14.88 3.32 15.57
CA PRO A 167 -13.82 2.56 16.22
C PRO A 167 -13.39 1.36 15.37
N GLY A 168 -12.13 0.94 15.53
CA GLY A 168 -11.62 -0.28 14.91
C GLY A 168 -11.27 -0.20 13.42
N VAL A 169 -11.27 0.99 12.83
CA VAL A 169 -10.90 1.22 11.42
C VAL A 169 -9.55 1.95 11.34
N PRO A 170 -8.51 1.30 10.82
CA PRO A 170 -7.22 1.93 10.58
C PRO A 170 -7.26 2.83 9.34
N ILE A 171 -6.50 3.92 9.39
CA ILE A 171 -6.44 4.91 8.30
C ILE A 171 -5.00 5.02 7.81
N VAL A 172 -4.80 4.94 6.50
CA VAL A 172 -3.51 5.14 5.84
C VAL A 172 -3.50 6.49 5.14
N SER A 173 -2.42 7.24 5.32
CA SER A 173 -2.20 8.53 4.65
C SER A 173 -0.79 8.62 4.09
N VAL A 174 -0.60 9.45 3.08
CA VAL A 174 0.70 9.74 2.48
C VAL A 174 1.31 10.94 3.19
N ALA A 175 2.50 10.77 3.76
CA ALA A 175 3.26 11.85 4.37
C ALA A 175 4.75 11.67 4.09
N LYS A 176 5.45 12.77 3.72
CA LYS A 176 6.90 12.80 3.52
C LYS A 176 7.44 11.69 2.58
N GLY A 177 6.68 11.34 1.54
CA GLY A 177 7.09 10.30 0.60
C GLY A 177 7.05 8.87 1.17
N LYS A 178 6.30 8.63 2.25
CA LYS A 178 6.01 7.29 2.77
C LYS A 178 4.53 7.19 3.15
N TYR A 179 4.03 5.97 3.29
CA TYR A 179 2.72 5.76 3.90
C TYR A 179 2.85 5.74 5.42
N VAL A 180 1.85 6.31 6.07
CA VAL A 180 1.75 6.38 7.52
C VAL A 180 0.39 5.86 7.92
N ILE A 181 0.37 4.97 8.91
CA ILE A 181 -0.86 4.39 9.44
C ILE A 181 -1.24 5.05 10.76
N GLU A 182 -2.50 5.47 10.85
CA GLU A 182 -3.15 5.89 12.09
C GLU A 182 -3.98 4.72 12.64
N ARG A 183 -4.04 4.58 13.97
CA ARG A 183 -4.95 3.69 14.73
C ARG A 183 -4.75 2.17 14.58
N LEU A 184 -3.62 1.71 14.07
CA LEU A 184 -3.31 0.27 14.11
C LEU A 184 -2.55 -0.07 15.41
N GLN A 185 -3.26 -0.63 16.40
CA GLN A 185 -2.68 -0.98 17.70
C GLN A 185 -1.49 -1.96 17.56
N HIS A 186 -1.58 -2.96 16.67
CA HIS A 186 -0.53 -3.98 16.49
C HIS A 186 0.69 -3.48 15.69
N ALA A 187 0.50 -2.68 14.64
CA ALA A 187 1.62 -2.23 13.81
C ALA A 187 2.49 -1.17 14.50
N GLN A 188 1.95 -0.35 15.40
CA GLN A 188 2.79 0.58 16.16
C GLN A 188 3.77 -0.17 17.06
N HIS A 189 3.35 -1.26 17.72
CA HIS A 189 4.23 -2.08 18.54
C HIS A 189 5.31 -2.79 17.71
N GLN A 190 4.95 -3.36 16.54
CA GLN A 190 5.92 -4.00 15.66
C GLN A 190 6.89 -3.00 15.02
N GLN A 191 6.41 -1.85 14.54
CA GLN A 191 7.29 -0.80 14.01
C GLN A 191 8.28 -0.30 15.07
N GLN A 192 7.84 -0.10 16.32
CA GLN A 192 8.75 0.28 17.40
C GLN A 192 9.76 -0.82 17.75
N GLN A 193 9.36 -2.09 17.72
CA GLN A 193 10.27 -3.21 17.97
C GLN A 193 11.31 -3.34 16.86
N VAL A 194 10.90 -3.25 15.59
CA VAL A 194 11.79 -3.31 14.43
C VAL A 194 12.71 -2.09 14.38
N GLU A 195 12.22 -0.87 14.62
CA GLU A 195 13.06 0.34 14.70
C GLU A 195 14.03 0.32 15.89
N ARG A 196 13.65 -0.29 17.02
CA ARG A 196 14.57 -0.52 18.14
C ARG A 196 15.65 -1.53 17.78
N PHE A 197 15.32 -2.54 16.98
CA PHE A 197 16.24 -3.58 16.55
C PHE A 197 17.21 -3.11 15.44
N TYR A 198 16.74 -2.31 14.50
CA TYR A 198 17.52 -1.84 13.34
C TYR A 198 18.15 -0.45 13.51
N LYS A 199 17.96 0.24 14.65
CA LYS A 199 18.67 1.50 14.90
C LYS A 199 20.17 1.19 15.00
N PRO A 200 21.02 1.74 14.10
CA PRO A 200 22.45 1.65 14.29
C PRO A 200 22.77 2.27 15.65
N LEU A 201 23.49 1.53 16.49
CA LEU A 201 24.01 2.06 17.75
C LEU A 201 24.73 3.37 17.40
N LYS A 202 24.30 4.49 17.99
CA LYS A 202 25.05 5.74 17.85
C LYS A 202 26.48 5.42 18.31
N PRO A 203 27.52 5.70 17.49
CA PRO A 203 28.88 5.58 17.97
C PRO A 203 29.00 6.46 19.22
N SER A 204 29.29 5.82 20.35
CA SER A 204 29.49 6.52 21.61
C SER A 204 30.59 7.55 21.41
N SER A 205 30.31 8.79 21.76
CA SER A 205 31.24 9.93 21.69
C SER A 205 32.39 9.83 22.70
N ARG A 206 32.77 8.63 23.15
CA ARG A 206 34.07 8.41 23.79
C ARG A 206 35.12 8.35 22.68
N ALA A 207 35.63 9.52 22.33
CA ALA A 207 36.95 9.63 21.76
C ALA A 207 37.93 8.92 22.71
N VAL A 208 38.31 7.68 22.35
CA VAL A 208 39.59 7.16 22.81
C VAL A 208 40.61 8.03 22.09
N ASN A 209 41.27 8.91 22.85
CA ASN A 209 42.39 9.68 22.31
C ASN A 209 43.34 8.67 21.63
N PRO A 210 43.74 8.90 20.37
CA PRO A 210 44.71 8.02 19.75
C PRO A 210 45.96 7.98 20.63
N PRO A 211 46.58 6.81 20.84
CA PRO A 211 47.86 6.76 21.55
C PRO A 211 48.83 7.70 20.82
N THR A 212 49.41 8.63 21.58
CA THR A 212 50.43 9.55 21.07
C THR A 212 51.52 8.74 20.37
N PRO A 213 51.99 9.17 19.19
CA PRO A 213 53.04 8.47 18.48
C PRO A 213 54.30 8.43 19.34
N ILE A 214 54.73 7.22 19.69
CA ILE A 214 56.06 6.98 20.24
C ILE A 214 57.04 7.47 19.17
N LYS A 215 57.91 8.40 19.56
CA LYS A 215 58.95 8.96 18.71
C LYS A 215 59.84 7.80 18.22
N THR A 216 59.64 7.36 16.99
CA THR A 216 60.61 6.50 16.31
C THR A 216 61.82 7.37 15.97
N PRO A 217 63.06 6.92 16.29
CA PRO A 217 64.25 7.62 15.84
C PRO A 217 64.31 7.56 14.30
N ALA A 218 64.71 8.66 13.68
CA ALA A 218 64.71 8.91 12.23
C ALA A 218 65.52 7.90 11.37
N ALA A 219 66.10 6.85 11.96
CA ALA A 219 66.93 5.86 11.29
C ALA A 219 66.13 4.76 10.54
N LEU A 220 64.82 4.57 10.82
CA LEU A 220 64.02 3.49 10.20
C LEU A 220 63.29 3.88 8.91
N LEU A 221 63.20 5.18 8.58
CA LEU A 221 62.55 5.66 7.35
C LEU A 221 63.43 5.51 6.09
N LEU A 222 64.76 5.44 6.25
CA LEU A 222 65.69 5.26 5.13
C LEU A 222 65.80 3.80 4.66
N LEU A 223 65.56 2.83 5.55
CA LEU A 223 65.50 1.40 5.19
C LEU A 223 64.21 1.02 4.46
N TRP A 224 63.12 1.75 4.68
CA TRP A 224 61.83 1.48 4.04
C TRP A 224 61.74 2.04 2.62
N LEU A 225 62.35 3.21 2.37
CA LEU A 225 62.43 3.79 1.02
C LEU A 225 63.33 2.96 0.08
N PHE A 226 64.37 2.29 0.61
CA PHE A 226 65.20 1.38 -0.19
C PHE A 226 64.50 0.07 -0.60
N PHE A 227 63.44 -0.33 0.12
CA PHE A 227 62.72 -1.58 -0.17
C PHE A 227 61.49 -1.38 -1.08
N PHE A 228 60.93 -0.17 -1.13
CA PHE A 228 59.75 0.15 -1.96
C PHE A 228 60.08 0.52 -3.41
N GLU A 229 61.36 0.74 -3.74
CA GLU A 229 61.82 1.05 -5.10
C GLU A 229 62.10 -0.21 -5.95
N SER A 230 61.96 -1.42 -5.39
CA SER A 230 62.26 -2.69 -6.09
C SER A 230 61.03 -3.48 -6.58
N VAL A 231 59.80 -3.08 -6.23
CA VAL A 231 58.60 -3.89 -6.53
C VAL A 231 57.78 -3.34 -7.72
N GLU A 232 58.10 -2.14 -8.21
CA GLU A 232 57.40 -1.52 -9.34
C GLU A 232 57.87 -2.00 -10.74
N TYR A 233 58.93 -2.83 -10.80
CA TYR A 233 59.52 -3.31 -12.07
C TYR A 233 59.05 -4.70 -12.55
N LEU A 234 58.12 -5.39 -11.86
CA LEU A 234 57.78 -6.78 -12.18
C LEU A 234 56.30 -7.07 -12.50
N LEU A 235 55.47 -6.03 -12.73
CA LEU A 235 54.04 -6.19 -13.05
C LEU A 235 53.63 -5.66 -14.43
N LEU A 236 54.59 -5.34 -15.31
CA LEU A 236 54.33 -4.80 -16.65
C LEU A 236 54.30 -5.84 -17.80
N ASP A 237 54.34 -7.15 -17.50
CA ASP A 237 54.37 -8.21 -18.53
C ASP A 237 53.11 -9.11 -18.62
N PHE A 238 52.10 -8.95 -17.76
CA PHE A 238 50.92 -9.86 -17.78
C PHE A 238 49.68 -9.32 -18.51
N ASP A 239 49.70 -8.07 -18.98
CA ASP A 239 48.52 -7.36 -19.49
C ASP A 239 48.43 -7.26 -21.03
N LEU A 240 49.12 -8.17 -21.75
CA LEU A 240 49.19 -8.17 -23.23
C LEU A 240 48.77 -9.48 -23.90
N ARG A 241 48.14 -10.42 -23.17
CA ARG A 241 47.73 -11.74 -23.74
C ARG A 241 46.28 -12.18 -23.52
N ARG A 242 45.37 -11.26 -23.16
CA ARG A 242 43.91 -11.54 -23.14
C ARG A 242 43.04 -10.47 -23.81
N ARG A 243 43.61 -9.67 -24.72
CA ARG A 243 42.84 -9.21 -25.89
C ARG A 243 42.81 -10.38 -26.89
N LEU A 244 41.65 -10.63 -27.51
CA LEU A 244 41.25 -11.86 -28.23
C LEU A 244 40.68 -12.88 -27.22
N SER A 245 39.38 -12.95 -26.93
CA SER A 245 38.29 -13.17 -27.87
C SER A 245 36.95 -12.92 -27.17
N PHE A 246 36.08 -12.10 -27.75
CA PHE A 246 34.64 -12.07 -27.47
C PHE A 246 33.95 -12.45 -28.78
N PRO A 247 32.91 -13.30 -28.76
CA PRO A 247 31.65 -12.83 -29.35
C PRO A 247 30.36 -13.31 -28.65
N LEU A 248 29.40 -12.38 -28.64
CA LEU A 248 27.97 -12.50 -29.02
C LEU A 248 26.99 -13.48 -28.33
N SER A 249 25.95 -12.85 -27.79
CA SER A 249 24.48 -13.11 -27.81
C SER A 249 23.84 -14.49 -28.00
N GLU A 250 22.79 -14.67 -27.18
CA GLU A 250 21.45 -15.25 -27.42
C GLU A 250 21.23 -16.76 -27.70
N SER A 251 20.36 -17.32 -26.86
CA SER A 251 19.29 -18.30 -27.13
C SER A 251 19.60 -19.78 -27.47
N ASP A 252 18.92 -20.62 -26.68
CA ASP A 252 18.30 -21.91 -27.00
C ASP A 252 19.09 -23.24 -26.97
N VAL A 253 18.33 -24.29 -26.61
CA VAL A 253 18.51 -25.74 -26.82
C VAL A 253 19.25 -26.48 -25.68
N VAL A 254 18.58 -27.11 -24.69
CA VAL A 254 17.75 -28.34 -24.68
C VAL A 254 18.52 -29.66 -24.96
N LYS A 255 18.54 -30.52 -23.92
CA LYS A 255 18.59 -32.00 -23.87
C LYS A 255 19.89 -32.81 -24.02
N SER A 256 19.84 -33.93 -23.28
CA SER A 256 20.57 -35.21 -23.34
C SER A 256 22.03 -35.21 -22.89
N SER A 257 22.38 -35.88 -21.79
CA SER A 257 22.42 -37.33 -21.55
C SER A 257 23.75 -37.95 -22.01
N SER A 258 24.26 -38.83 -21.14
CA SER A 258 25.21 -39.91 -21.37
C SER A 258 26.73 -39.62 -21.30
N TYR A 259 27.30 -40.23 -20.24
CA TYR A 259 28.41 -41.19 -20.27
C TYR A 259 29.88 -40.73 -20.40
N LEU A 260 30.69 -41.41 -19.57
CA LEU A 260 32.13 -41.70 -19.61
C LEU A 260 33.07 -40.77 -18.83
N ASP A 261 33.21 -41.13 -17.54
CA ASP A 261 34.45 -41.60 -16.93
C ASP A 261 35.78 -41.22 -17.59
N PHE A 262 36.62 -40.49 -16.85
CA PHE A 262 38.04 -40.85 -16.74
C PHE A 262 38.55 -40.55 -15.32
N THR A 263 38.94 -41.62 -14.66
CA THR A 263 39.52 -41.69 -13.31
C THR A 263 40.98 -41.27 -13.31
N PHE A 264 41.44 -40.72 -12.19
CA PHE A 264 42.78 -40.82 -11.55
C PHE A 264 42.83 -39.64 -10.56
N GLY A 265 42.89 -39.79 -9.24
CA GLY A 265 43.50 -40.84 -8.44
C GLY A 265 44.45 -40.13 -7.47
N PHE A 266 43.95 -39.63 -6.34
CA PHE A 266 44.80 -39.27 -5.21
C PHE A 266 44.20 -39.86 -3.93
N ARG A 267 44.96 -40.80 -3.37
CA ARG A 267 44.78 -41.40 -2.05
C ARG A 267 46.02 -41.03 -1.22
N TYR A 268 45.84 -41.06 0.10
CA TYR A 268 46.77 -40.77 1.21
C TYR A 268 46.75 -39.30 1.68
N VAL A 269 46.58 -38.96 2.96
CA VAL A 269 46.40 -39.73 4.20
C VAL A 269 45.78 -38.80 5.28
N CYS A 270 44.90 -39.33 6.12
CA CYS A 270 44.40 -38.72 7.35
C CYS A 270 45.49 -38.67 8.43
N LEU A 271 45.49 -37.63 9.27
CA LEU A 271 45.80 -37.65 10.71
C LEU A 271 45.19 -36.37 11.32
N SER A 272 44.04 -36.49 12.00
CA SER A 272 43.87 -36.36 13.46
C SER A 272 43.60 -34.91 13.90
N GLY A 273 42.35 -34.51 14.18
CA GLY A 273 41.67 -34.64 15.47
C GLY A 273 41.37 -33.19 15.95
N ASP A 274 40.27 -32.79 16.57
CA ASP A 274 39.22 -33.50 17.28
C ASP A 274 37.99 -32.59 17.44
N CYS A 275 36.83 -33.26 17.56
CA CYS A 275 35.69 -32.93 18.42
C CYS A 275 34.87 -31.62 18.23
N GLY A 276 33.61 -31.80 17.82
CA GLY A 276 32.55 -30.79 18.00
C GLY A 276 31.23 -31.08 17.27
N THR A 277 30.62 -32.25 17.54
CA THR A 277 29.18 -32.63 17.46
C THR A 277 28.16 -31.51 17.08
N TRP A 278 27.18 -31.69 16.17
CA TRP A 278 26.14 -32.73 16.11
C TRP A 278 25.54 -32.90 14.69
N ARG A 279 25.02 -34.10 14.47
CA ARG A 279 24.60 -34.71 13.20
C ARG A 279 23.10 -34.49 12.91
N LEU A 280 22.77 -34.39 11.62
CA LEU A 280 21.44 -34.59 11.04
C LEU A 280 21.09 -36.08 10.99
N CYS A 281 19.83 -36.42 11.30
CA CYS A 281 19.13 -37.63 10.84
C CYS A 281 17.72 -37.17 10.47
N GLY A 282 17.11 -37.58 9.36
CA GLY A 282 17.49 -38.50 8.29
C GLY A 282 16.47 -38.39 7.16
#